data_AF-A0A507EQU0-F1
#
_entry.id   AF-A0A507EQU0-F1
#
_cell.length_a   1.000
_cell.length_b   1.000
_cell.length_c   1.000
_cell.angle_alpha   90.00
_cell.angle_beta   90.00
_cell.angle_gamma   90.00
#
_symmetry.space_group_name_H-M   'P 1'
#
loop_
_entity.id
_entity.type
_entity.pdbx_description
1 polymer ?
#
loop_
_entity_poly.entity_id
_entity_poly.type
_entity_poly.pdbx_seq_one_letter_code
_entity_poly.pdbx_strand_id
1 'polypeptide(L)'
;MPPSSTNAFEVLRDEHSSTEDTQQNDDDVKIARARGDNIRAADELPMPDDGVKVTRKKKKKKKQSKDKADDEEQVAELVDRIESAIPAAPTNQCALPKCQVKTGVLGVVCEFCKRKFCMAHRHPESHSSRCAELKQSAERVTHRRDASLIIEANKRDPGVANRVGGIQKERQDAKRRLQERIERATLDRKAKDKGKK
;
A
#
# COMPACT_ATOMS: atom_id res chain seq x y z
N MET A 1 27.82 49.66 -4.97
CA MET A 1 26.51 49.85 -4.31
C MET A 1 25.48 49.01 -5.05
N PRO A 2 24.92 47.95 -4.45
CA PRO A 2 23.79 47.23 -5.05
C PRO A 2 22.47 47.93 -4.68
N PRO A 3 21.48 48.01 -5.60
CA PRO A 3 20.18 48.58 -5.28
C PRO A 3 19.34 47.63 -4.40
N SER A 4 18.57 48.27 -3.54
CA SER A 4 17.77 47.75 -2.43
C SER A 4 16.51 46.99 -2.87
N SER A 5 16.32 45.83 -2.23
CA SER A 5 15.05 45.19 -1.84
C SER A 5 13.77 45.55 -2.60
N THR A 6 13.41 44.72 -3.59
CA THR A 6 12.02 44.56 -4.00
C THR A 6 11.39 43.42 -3.21
N ASN A 7 10.27 43.69 -2.56
CA ASN A 7 9.50 42.70 -1.79
C ASN A 7 9.09 41.53 -2.69
N ALA A 8 9.47 40.31 -2.31
CA ALA A 8 9.20 39.08 -3.06
C ALA A 8 7.71 38.72 -3.23
N PHE A 9 6.80 39.53 -2.69
CA PHE A 9 5.35 39.33 -2.76
C PHE A 9 4.68 40.14 -3.88
N GLU A 10 5.39 41.08 -4.51
CA GLU A 10 4.83 41.98 -5.53
C GLU A 10 4.97 41.44 -6.96
N VAL A 11 5.78 40.38 -7.16
CA VAL A 11 6.04 39.75 -8.48
C VAL A 11 4.93 38.77 -8.90
N LEU A 12 3.95 38.49 -8.04
CA LEU A 12 2.91 37.46 -8.28
C LEU A 12 1.52 38.05 -8.61
N ARG A 13 1.39 39.36 -8.81
CA ARG A 13 0.06 40.01 -8.94
C ARG A 13 -0.39 40.32 -10.36
N ASP A 14 0.46 40.19 -11.37
CA ASP A 14 0.12 40.56 -12.75
C ASP A 14 0.36 39.40 -13.72
N GLU A 15 -0.47 38.35 -13.68
CA GLU A 15 -0.77 37.48 -14.84
C GLU A 15 -2.19 36.87 -14.69
N HIS A 16 -3.22 37.69 -14.94
CA HIS A 16 -4.59 37.22 -15.21
C HIS A 16 -5.13 37.97 -16.44
N SER A 17 -4.73 37.47 -17.60
CA SER A 17 -5.23 37.75 -18.96
C SER A 17 -4.69 36.55 -19.77
N SER A 18 -5.45 35.64 -20.36
CA SER A 18 -6.72 35.70 -21.05
C SER A 18 -7.18 34.24 -21.23
N THR A 19 -8.41 33.90 -20.88
CA THR A 19 -9.03 32.63 -21.29
C THR A 19 -9.66 32.84 -22.66
N GLU A 20 -9.07 32.29 -23.70
CA GLU A 20 -9.70 32.15 -25.01
C GLU A 20 -10.31 30.75 -25.15
N ASP A 21 -11.58 30.76 -25.50
CA ASP A 21 -12.41 29.65 -25.94
C ASP A 21 -11.76 28.83 -27.07
N THR A 22 -11.83 27.50 -26.98
CA THR A 22 -11.79 26.65 -28.18
C THR A 22 -12.70 25.43 -27.99
N GLN A 23 -13.91 25.63 -28.51
CA GLN A 23 -14.73 24.73 -29.33
C GLN A 23 -14.74 23.22 -29.06
N GLN A 24 -15.96 22.77 -28.75
CA GLN A 24 -16.47 21.41 -28.87
C GLN A 24 -16.20 20.84 -30.27
N ASN A 25 -15.68 19.62 -30.34
CA ASN A 25 -15.81 18.75 -31.51
C ASN A 25 -16.65 17.55 -31.10
N ASP A 26 -17.92 17.60 -31.50
CA ASP A 26 -18.82 16.45 -31.57
C ASP A 26 -18.61 15.78 -32.93
N ASP A 27 -17.76 14.76 -33.00
CA ASP A 27 -17.73 13.86 -34.17
C ASP A 27 -17.32 12.43 -33.74
N ASP A 28 -18.16 11.49 -34.16
CA ASP A 28 -17.92 10.05 -34.31
C ASP A 28 -17.96 9.11 -33.10
N VAL A 29 -19.19 9.00 -32.57
CA VAL A 29 -19.87 7.70 -32.49
C VAL A 29 -19.80 7.01 -33.86
N LYS A 30 -18.83 6.09 -34.07
CA LYS A 30 -18.93 4.90 -34.97
C LYS A 30 -17.60 4.15 -35.12
N ILE A 31 -17.16 3.46 -34.07
CA ILE A 31 -16.48 2.14 -34.25
C ILE A 31 -17.00 1.19 -33.17
N ALA A 32 -18.29 0.88 -33.25
CA ALA A 32 -18.89 -0.27 -32.60
C ALA A 32 -19.48 -1.15 -33.70
N ARG A 33 -18.72 -2.17 -34.14
CA ARG A 33 -19.16 -3.43 -34.78
C ARG A 33 -17.99 -4.11 -35.48
N ALA A 34 -17.30 -4.98 -34.74
CA ALA A 34 -16.79 -6.27 -35.23
C ALA A 34 -15.84 -6.85 -34.18
N ARG A 35 -16.00 -8.15 -33.89
CA ARG A 35 -15.27 -8.99 -32.91
C ARG A 35 -15.93 -8.90 -31.53
N GLY A 36 -16.84 -9.79 -31.14
CA GLY A 36 -16.96 -11.20 -31.48
C GLY A 36 -17.04 -11.94 -30.15
N ASP A 37 -18.25 -12.33 -29.78
CA ASP A 37 -18.58 -13.12 -28.60
C ASP A 37 -17.80 -14.44 -28.58
N ASN A 38 -17.00 -14.66 -27.53
CA ASN A 38 -16.70 -15.99 -26.98
C ASN A 38 -15.80 -15.90 -25.75
N ILE A 39 -16.36 -15.79 -24.55
CA ILE A 39 -15.76 -16.45 -23.38
C ILE A 39 -16.90 -17.14 -22.63
N ARG A 40 -16.95 -18.46 -22.83
CA ARG A 40 -17.83 -19.40 -22.13
C ARG A 40 -17.49 -19.39 -20.65
N ALA A 41 -18.53 -19.47 -19.85
CA ALA A 41 -18.47 -19.86 -18.45
C ALA A 41 -17.66 -21.15 -18.29
N ALA A 42 -16.64 -21.07 -17.46
CA ALA A 42 -16.01 -22.18 -16.77
C ALA A 42 -15.61 -21.64 -15.39
N ASP A 43 -16.65 -21.44 -14.59
CA ASP A 43 -16.59 -21.61 -13.14
C ASP A 43 -16.24 -23.09 -12.86
N GLU A 44 -15.80 -23.38 -11.64
CA GLU A 44 -15.20 -24.64 -11.17
C GLU A 44 -13.68 -24.79 -11.34
N LEU A 45 -12.94 -24.34 -10.32
CA LEU A 45 -11.91 -25.17 -9.70
C LEU A 45 -11.87 -24.94 -8.17
N PRO A 46 -11.50 -25.98 -7.40
CA PRO A 46 -12.05 -26.25 -6.08
C PRO A 46 -11.32 -25.51 -4.96
N MET A 47 -12.12 -25.00 -4.03
CA MET A 47 -11.73 -24.62 -2.68
C MET A 47 -11.13 -25.84 -1.94
N PRO A 48 -9.90 -25.79 -1.39
CA PRO A 48 -9.51 -26.72 -0.35
C PRO A 48 -10.15 -26.31 0.98
N ASP A 49 -11.10 -27.14 1.43
CA ASP A 49 -11.65 -27.20 2.77
C ASP A 49 -10.66 -27.97 3.67
N ASP A 50 -9.93 -27.27 4.53
CA ASP A 50 -9.17 -27.90 5.62
C ASP A 50 -10.03 -27.95 6.89
N GLY A 51 -11.14 -28.69 6.80
CA GLY A 51 -11.98 -29.08 7.92
C GLY A 51 -11.44 -30.31 8.66
N VAL A 52 -10.30 -30.21 9.36
CA VAL A 52 -9.86 -31.32 10.25
C VAL A 52 -10.63 -31.27 11.57
N LYS A 53 -11.75 -32.00 11.60
CA LYS A 53 -12.51 -32.34 12.81
C LYS A 53 -11.67 -33.26 13.71
N VAL A 54 -11.29 -32.70 14.85
CA VAL A 54 -10.72 -33.36 16.02
C VAL A 54 -11.59 -34.56 16.44
N THR A 55 -11.11 -35.78 16.23
CA THR A 55 -11.73 -36.98 16.81
C THR A 55 -11.13 -37.27 18.19
N ARG A 56 -11.93 -36.98 19.22
CA ARG A 56 -11.65 -37.33 20.61
C ARG A 56 -11.80 -38.85 20.79
N LYS A 57 -10.70 -39.60 20.88
CA LYS A 57 -10.70 -40.97 21.42
C LYS A 57 -10.15 -40.98 22.85
N LYS A 58 -11.03 -41.26 23.80
CA LYS A 58 -10.73 -41.63 25.20
C LYS A 58 -9.79 -42.84 25.21
N LYS A 59 -8.65 -42.74 25.90
CA LYS A 59 -7.82 -43.90 26.29
C LYS A 59 -7.79 -44.04 27.81
N LYS A 60 -8.13 -45.25 28.27
CA LYS A 60 -8.22 -45.69 29.67
C LYS A 60 -6.83 -46.12 30.18
N LYS A 61 -6.58 -45.85 31.47
CA LYS A 61 -5.41 -46.16 32.33
C LYS A 61 -4.81 -47.58 32.22
N LYS A 62 -3.46 -47.69 32.22
CA LYS A 62 -2.58 -48.63 33.00
C LYS A 62 -1.10 -48.39 32.55
N LYS A 63 -0.17 -47.85 33.37
CA LYS A 63 0.70 -48.42 34.45
C LYS A 63 2.10 -48.86 33.93
N GLN A 64 3.15 -48.27 34.54
CA GLN A 64 4.54 -48.73 34.78
C GLN A 64 5.49 -48.89 33.56
N SER A 65 6.54 -48.06 33.43
CA SER A 65 7.88 -48.04 34.09
C SER A 65 8.93 -48.76 33.24
N LYS A 66 10.20 -48.29 33.25
CA LYS A 66 11.33 -48.54 32.30
C LYS A 66 11.18 -47.66 31.05
N ASP A 67 12.16 -46.87 30.63
CA ASP A 67 13.57 -47.18 30.40
C ASP A 67 14.49 -45.96 30.61
N LYS A 68 15.75 -46.22 30.98
CA LYS A 68 16.85 -45.23 31.09
C LYS A 68 17.99 -45.54 30.10
N ALA A 69 17.74 -46.42 29.13
CA ALA A 69 18.72 -46.85 28.15
C ALA A 69 18.44 -46.27 26.75
N ASP A 70 17.19 -45.91 26.46
CA ASP A 70 16.81 -45.31 25.18
C ASP A 70 17.19 -43.82 25.04
N ASP A 71 17.54 -43.14 26.14
CA ASP A 71 17.92 -41.73 26.10
C ASP A 71 19.28 -41.52 25.39
N GLU A 72 20.26 -42.40 25.59
CA GLU A 72 21.61 -42.23 25.00
C GLU A 72 21.60 -42.46 23.49
N GLU A 73 20.82 -43.43 23.01
CA GLU A 73 20.66 -43.71 21.58
C GLU A 73 19.81 -42.64 20.89
N GLN A 74 18.76 -42.14 21.54
CA GLN A 74 17.99 -40.98 21.05
C GLN A 74 18.83 -39.70 21.01
N VAL A 75 19.73 -39.49 21.98
CA VAL A 75 20.66 -38.36 21.99
C VAL A 75 21.67 -38.49 20.85
N ALA A 76 22.21 -39.68 20.58
CA ALA A 76 23.10 -39.91 19.45
C ALA A 76 22.42 -39.65 18.10
N GLU A 77 21.18 -40.13 17.91
CA GLU A 77 20.40 -39.86 16.69
C GLU A 77 20.08 -38.36 16.53
N LEU A 78 19.82 -37.65 17.63
CA LEU A 78 19.60 -36.21 17.62
C LEU A 78 20.87 -35.42 17.27
N VAL A 79 22.04 -35.86 17.74
CA VAL A 79 23.33 -35.25 17.41
C VAL A 79 23.64 -35.45 15.92
N ASP A 80 23.49 -36.66 15.39
CA ASP A 80 23.67 -36.93 13.95
C ASP A 80 22.69 -36.12 13.08
N ARG A 81 21.46 -35.91 13.55
CA ARG A 81 20.47 -35.05 12.87
C ARG A 81 20.85 -33.56 12.90
N ILE A 82 21.51 -33.09 13.96
CA ILE A 82 22.01 -31.71 14.06
C ILE A 82 23.25 -31.52 13.19
N GLU A 83 24.14 -32.51 13.14
CA GLU A 83 25.37 -32.46 12.35
C GLU A 83 25.11 -32.62 10.83
N SER A 84 24.11 -33.43 10.46
CA SER A 84 23.67 -33.57 9.06
C SER A 84 22.76 -32.45 8.57
N ALA A 85 22.23 -31.62 9.48
CA ALA A 85 21.53 -30.40 9.11
C ALA A 85 22.53 -29.40 8.54
N ILE A 86 22.63 -29.37 7.21
CA ILE A 86 23.34 -28.35 6.43
C ILE A 86 23.08 -26.99 7.08
N PRO A 87 24.13 -26.26 7.53
CA PRO A 87 23.92 -25.00 8.22
C PRO A 87 23.13 -24.09 7.29
N ALA A 88 21.89 -23.75 7.70
CA ALA A 88 21.08 -22.80 6.98
C ALA A 88 21.94 -21.55 6.76
N ALA A 89 22.13 -21.18 5.48
CA ALA A 89 22.92 -20.02 5.08
C ALA A 89 22.69 -18.84 6.03
N PRO A 90 23.73 -18.05 6.37
CA PRO A 90 23.70 -17.13 7.50
C PRO A 90 22.43 -16.27 7.43
N THR A 91 21.52 -16.50 8.39
CA THR A 91 20.19 -15.88 8.51
C THR A 91 20.21 -14.36 8.62
N ASN A 92 21.42 -13.79 8.67
CA ASN A 92 21.78 -12.42 8.94
C ASN A 92 22.56 -11.80 7.78
N GLN A 93 22.49 -12.32 6.55
CA GLN A 93 23.04 -11.67 5.36
C GLN A 93 21.95 -11.38 4.32
N CYS A 94 22.18 -10.34 3.52
CA CYS A 94 21.31 -9.98 2.42
C CYS A 94 21.29 -11.11 1.38
N ALA A 95 20.10 -11.56 0.98
CA ALA A 95 19.95 -12.65 0.01
C ALA A 95 20.24 -12.26 -1.46
N LEU A 96 20.66 -11.01 -1.72
CA LEU A 96 21.07 -10.56 -3.04
C LEU A 96 22.52 -10.98 -3.29
N PRO A 97 22.86 -11.67 -4.40
CA PRO A 97 24.22 -12.18 -4.63
C PRO A 97 25.28 -11.08 -4.73
N LYS A 98 24.88 -9.86 -5.11
CA LYS A 98 25.78 -8.69 -5.19
C LYS A 98 25.96 -7.97 -3.84
N CYS A 99 25.28 -8.40 -2.78
CA CYS A 99 25.25 -7.69 -1.51
C CYS A 99 25.62 -8.61 -0.35
N GLN A 100 26.72 -8.29 0.34
CA GLN A 100 27.19 -9.04 1.52
C GLN A 100 26.86 -8.33 2.85
N VAL A 101 25.91 -7.40 2.82
CA VAL A 101 25.52 -6.63 4.02
C VAL A 101 24.84 -7.54 5.04
N LYS A 102 25.22 -7.39 6.31
CA LYS A 102 24.62 -8.13 7.42
C LYS A 102 23.24 -7.56 7.76
N THR A 103 22.21 -8.40 7.68
CA THR A 103 20.78 -8.11 7.92
C THR A 103 20.27 -8.66 9.26
N GLY A 104 21.15 -8.87 10.23
CA GLY A 104 20.82 -9.58 11.47
C GLY A 104 19.65 -8.98 12.27
N VAL A 105 19.67 -7.66 12.50
CA VAL A 105 18.60 -6.97 13.26
C VAL A 105 17.69 -6.15 12.34
N LEU A 106 18.23 -5.57 11.26
CA LEU A 106 17.54 -4.62 10.37
C LEU A 106 17.23 -5.22 8.99
N GLY A 107 16.92 -6.52 8.94
CA GLY A 107 16.54 -7.21 7.71
C GLY A 107 15.04 -7.11 7.45
N VAL A 108 14.65 -6.79 6.22
CA VAL A 108 13.24 -6.89 5.77
C VAL A 108 13.07 -8.17 4.96
N VAL A 109 12.02 -8.93 5.27
CA VAL A 109 11.63 -10.13 4.51
C VAL A 109 10.74 -9.70 3.35
N CYS A 110 11.09 -10.09 2.12
CA CYS A 110 10.24 -9.85 0.96
C CYS A 110 9.00 -10.75 1.01
N GLU A 111 7.80 -10.19 0.81
CA GLU A 111 6.53 -10.92 0.83
C GLU A 111 6.41 -11.96 -0.30
N PHE A 112 7.06 -11.70 -1.45
CA PHE A 112 6.95 -12.55 -2.65
C PHE A 112 7.92 -13.73 -2.64
N CYS A 113 9.20 -13.49 -2.33
CA CYS A 113 10.22 -14.54 -2.35
C CYS A 113 10.64 -15.05 -0.96
N LYS A 114 10.10 -14.46 0.12
CA LYS A 114 10.33 -14.85 1.52
C LYS A 114 11.81 -14.85 1.96
N ARG A 115 12.64 -14.06 1.29
CA ARG A 115 14.07 -13.89 1.62
C ARG A 115 14.32 -12.57 2.35
N LYS A 116 15.36 -12.54 3.18
CA LYS A 116 15.78 -11.34 3.95
C LYS A 116 16.72 -10.45 3.11
N PHE A 117 16.45 -9.16 3.09
CA PHE A 117 17.24 -8.15 2.40
C PHE A 117 17.62 -6.98 3.32
N CYS A 118 18.69 -6.28 2.96
CA CYS A 118 19.11 -5.07 3.65
C CYS A 118 18.22 -3.88 3.28
N MET A 119 18.34 -2.77 4.01
CA MET A 119 17.51 -1.58 3.81
C MET A 119 17.60 -1.00 2.39
N ALA A 120 18.74 -1.17 1.70
CA ALA A 120 18.92 -0.76 0.31
C ALA A 120 18.21 -1.67 -0.70
N HIS A 121 18.06 -2.97 -0.39
CA HIS A 121 17.47 -3.98 -1.28
C HIS A 121 16.11 -4.50 -0.80
N ARG A 122 15.48 -3.82 0.15
CA ARG A 122 14.17 -4.19 0.71
C ARG A 122 13.05 -4.15 -0.33
N HIS A 123 13.19 -3.30 -1.34
CA HIS A 123 12.18 -3.16 -2.38
C HIS A 123 12.31 -4.31 -3.39
N PRO A 124 11.18 -4.87 -3.88
CA PRO A 124 11.20 -5.99 -4.82
C PRO A 124 11.86 -5.65 -6.15
N GLU A 125 11.75 -4.40 -6.59
CA GLU A 125 12.43 -3.86 -7.79
C GLU A 125 13.96 -3.92 -7.69
N SER A 126 14.52 -3.82 -6.48
CA SER A 126 15.95 -3.73 -6.27
C SER A 126 16.65 -5.09 -6.20
N HIS A 127 15.91 -6.19 -6.03
CA HIS A 127 16.51 -7.51 -5.86
C HIS A 127 16.08 -8.58 -6.86
N SER A 128 14.91 -8.47 -7.50
CA SER A 128 14.57 -9.38 -8.61
C SER A 128 13.48 -8.82 -9.52
N SER A 129 13.62 -9.05 -10.83
CA SER A 129 12.58 -8.73 -11.81
C SER A 129 11.27 -9.45 -11.53
N ARG A 130 11.34 -10.73 -11.14
CA ARG A 130 10.15 -11.52 -10.79
C ARG A 130 9.38 -10.93 -9.60
N CYS A 131 10.06 -10.50 -8.53
CA CYS A 131 9.35 -9.86 -7.43
C CYS A 131 8.79 -8.48 -7.83
N ALA A 132 9.45 -7.76 -8.74
CA ALA A 132 8.93 -6.51 -9.28
C ALA A 132 7.61 -6.73 -10.04
N GLU A 133 7.56 -7.74 -10.91
CA GLU A 133 6.34 -8.12 -11.64
C GLU A 133 5.20 -8.54 -10.71
N LEU A 134 5.51 -9.33 -9.67
CA LEU A 134 4.53 -9.75 -8.67
C LEU A 134 4.00 -8.58 -7.83
N LYS A 135 4.86 -7.61 -7.48
CA LYS A 135 4.41 -6.38 -6.82
C LYS A 135 3.47 -5.60 -7.72
N GLN A 136 3.85 -5.38 -8.98
CA GLN A 136 3.02 -4.64 -9.93
C GLN A 136 1.67 -5.33 -10.18
N SER A 137 1.63 -6.66 -10.26
CA SER A 137 0.37 -7.38 -10.44
C SER A 137 -0.53 -7.28 -9.19
N ALA A 138 0.04 -7.38 -7.99
CA ALA A 138 -0.68 -7.17 -6.74
C ALA A 138 -1.22 -5.73 -6.61
N GLU A 139 -0.42 -4.73 -6.99
CA GLU A 139 -0.84 -3.32 -7.04
C GLU A 139 -1.98 -3.10 -8.05
N ARG A 140 -1.94 -3.75 -9.21
CA ARG A 140 -3.05 -3.68 -10.19
C ARG A 140 -4.34 -4.29 -9.65
N VAL A 141 -4.25 -5.42 -8.94
CA VAL A 141 -5.41 -6.08 -8.34
C VAL A 141 -6.02 -5.23 -7.22
N THR A 142 -5.19 -4.70 -6.33
CA THR A 142 -5.63 -3.80 -5.24
C THR A 142 -6.22 -2.52 -5.81
N HIS A 143 -5.55 -1.87 -6.76
CA HIS A 143 -6.08 -0.67 -7.41
C HIS A 143 -7.41 -0.94 -8.12
N ARG A 144 -7.56 -2.08 -8.81
CA ARG A 144 -8.84 -2.47 -9.43
C ARG A 144 -9.94 -2.67 -8.40
N ARG A 145 -9.62 -3.33 -7.28
CA ARG A 145 -10.56 -3.53 -6.16
C ARG A 145 -10.97 -2.20 -5.53
N ASP A 146 -10.01 -1.33 -5.24
CA ASP A 146 -10.24 -0.03 -4.63
C ASP A 146 -11.06 0.87 -5.57
N ALA A 147 -10.74 0.87 -6.86
CA ALA A 147 -11.55 1.56 -7.86
C ALA A 147 -12.99 1.05 -7.89
N SER A 148 -13.22 -0.27 -7.82
CA SER A 148 -14.58 -0.82 -7.76
C SER A 148 -15.34 -0.39 -6.51
N LEU A 149 -14.68 -0.35 -5.35
CA LEU A 149 -15.28 0.11 -4.10
C LEU A 149 -15.64 1.59 -4.15
N ILE A 150 -14.78 2.43 -4.76
CA ILE A 150 -15.06 3.86 -4.94
C ILE A 150 -16.26 4.05 -5.89
N ILE A 151 -16.33 3.30 -6.99
CA ILE A 151 -17.47 3.36 -7.91
C ILE A 151 -18.77 2.93 -7.21
N GLU A 152 -18.74 1.85 -6.42
CA GLU A 152 -19.90 1.40 -5.66
C GLU A 152 -20.33 2.39 -4.57
N ALA A 153 -19.38 3.00 -3.86
CA ALA A 153 -19.66 4.04 -2.87
C ALA A 153 -20.33 5.25 -3.54
N ASN A 154 -19.83 5.69 -4.70
CA ASN A 154 -20.43 6.77 -5.48
C ASN A 154 -21.82 6.41 -6.04
N LYS A 155 -22.10 5.13 -6.30
CA LYS A 155 -23.45 4.67 -6.70
C LYS A 155 -24.45 4.71 -5.55
N ARG A 156 -24.01 4.39 -4.32
CA ARG A 156 -24.87 4.40 -3.12
C ARG A 156 -25.24 5.82 -2.71
N ASP A 157 -24.27 6.74 -2.77
CA ASP A 157 -24.47 8.15 -2.42
C ASP A 157 -24.02 9.08 -3.56
N PRO A 158 -24.77 9.13 -4.69
CA PRO A 158 -24.41 9.96 -5.84
C PRO A 158 -24.39 11.46 -5.53
N GLY A 159 -24.94 11.86 -4.38
CA GLY A 159 -25.05 13.25 -3.93
C GLY A 159 -23.74 13.90 -3.48
N VAL A 160 -22.64 13.17 -3.29
CA VAL A 160 -21.36 13.77 -2.82
C VAL A 160 -20.38 14.03 -3.97
N ALA A 161 -20.29 13.13 -4.95
CA ALA A 161 -19.36 13.29 -6.09
C ALA A 161 -19.99 13.85 -7.37
N ASN A 162 -21.29 13.58 -7.63
CA ASN A 162 -21.97 13.93 -8.89
C ASN A 162 -22.90 15.15 -8.79
N ARG A 163 -22.85 15.94 -7.71
CA ARG A 163 -23.47 17.26 -7.74
C ARG A 163 -22.63 18.16 -8.65
N VAL A 164 -22.99 18.22 -9.92
CA VAL A 164 -22.62 19.29 -10.86
C VAL A 164 -23.15 20.60 -10.24
N GLY A 165 -22.32 21.26 -9.43
CA GLY A 165 -22.68 22.41 -8.59
C GLY A 165 -22.35 22.27 -7.09
N GLY A 166 -22.21 21.05 -6.58
CA GLY A 166 -21.79 20.73 -5.21
C GLY A 166 -20.32 21.08 -4.97
N ILE A 167 -19.43 20.68 -5.88
CA ILE A 167 -17.99 20.98 -5.80
C ILE A 167 -17.72 22.50 -5.82
N GLN A 168 -18.44 23.27 -6.66
CA GLN A 168 -18.28 24.72 -6.69
C GLN A 168 -18.81 25.38 -5.41
N LYS A 169 -19.96 24.92 -4.90
CA LYS A 169 -20.55 25.42 -3.65
C LYS A 169 -19.70 25.04 -2.43
N GLU A 170 -19.12 23.84 -2.39
CA GLU A 170 -18.17 23.40 -1.36
C GLU A 170 -16.88 24.20 -1.43
N ARG A 171 -16.35 24.45 -2.63
CA ARG A 171 -15.18 25.31 -2.84
C ARG A 171 -15.47 26.74 -2.36
N GLN A 172 -16.66 27.28 -2.63
CA GLN A 172 -17.05 28.60 -2.13
C GLN A 172 -17.25 28.62 -0.61
N ASP A 173 -17.86 27.59 -0.03
CA ASP A 173 -18.04 27.49 1.43
C ASP A 173 -16.70 27.35 2.16
N ALA A 174 -15.76 26.56 1.61
CA ALA A 174 -14.40 26.46 2.11
C ALA A 174 -13.66 27.81 2.05
N LYS A 175 -13.80 28.54 0.93
CA LYS A 175 -13.24 29.91 0.79
C LYS A 175 -13.83 30.87 1.84
N ARG A 176 -15.16 30.82 2.06
CA ARG A 176 -15.83 31.65 3.06
C ARG A 176 -15.33 31.36 4.47
N ARG A 177 -15.22 30.08 4.86
CA ARG A 177 -14.68 29.68 6.17
C ARG A 177 -13.23 30.11 6.37
N LEU A 178 -12.42 30.08 5.30
CA LEU A 178 -11.05 30.56 5.35
C LEU A 178 -10.99 32.08 5.55
N GLN A 179 -11.79 32.83 4.78
CA GLN A 179 -11.89 34.28 4.92
C GLN A 179 -12.32 34.68 6.33
N GLU A 180 -13.33 34.04 6.89
CA GLU A 180 -13.78 34.31 8.27
C GLU A 180 -12.67 34.07 9.30
N ARG A 181 -11.86 33.02 9.13
CA ARG A 181 -10.69 32.75 10.00
C ARG A 181 -9.61 33.81 9.86
N ILE A 182 -9.34 34.27 8.64
CA ILE A 182 -8.37 35.34 8.38
C ILE A 182 -8.86 36.64 9.02
N GLU A 183 -10.12 37.02 8.79
CA GLU A 183 -10.72 38.23 9.36
C GLU A 183 -10.65 38.22 10.88
N ARG A 184 -11.09 37.12 11.52
CA ARG A 184 -10.99 36.97 12.98
C ARG A 184 -9.56 37.12 13.47
N ALA A 185 -8.60 36.46 12.84
CA ALA A 185 -7.18 36.58 13.20
C ALA A 185 -6.62 38.00 12.98
N THR A 186 -7.08 38.74 11.96
CA THR A 186 -6.66 40.13 11.74
C THR A 186 -7.26 41.09 12.77
N LEU A 187 -8.52 40.87 13.19
CA LEU A 187 -9.15 41.65 14.26
C LEU A 187 -8.43 41.42 15.59
N ASP A 188 -8.09 40.17 15.91
CA ASP A 188 -7.33 39.84 17.13
C ASP A 188 -5.94 40.49 17.14
N ARG A 189 -5.25 40.54 16.00
CA ARG A 189 -3.96 41.25 15.87
C ARG A 189 -4.11 42.75 16.07
N LYS A 190 -5.13 43.37 15.47
CA LYS A 190 -5.41 44.81 15.62
C LYS A 190 -5.81 45.17 17.06
N ALA A 191 -6.54 44.31 17.76
CA ALA A 191 -6.91 44.52 19.16
C ALA A 191 -5.68 44.49 20.08
N LYS A 192 -4.74 43.56 19.85
CA LYS A 192 -3.47 43.47 20.60
C LYS A 192 -2.54 44.65 20.33
N ASP A 193 -2.54 45.18 19.11
CA ASP A 193 -1.74 46.36 18.74
C ASP A 193 -2.27 47.65 19.40
N LYS A 194 -3.59 47.80 19.49
CA LYS A 194 -4.24 48.94 20.17
C LYS A 194 -4.08 48.93 21.70
N GLY A 195 -3.92 47.76 22.32
CA GLY A 195 -3.69 47.63 23.76
C GLY A 195 -2.26 47.87 24.22
N LYS A 196 -1.34 48.20 23.30
CA LYS A 196 0.09 48.45 23.58
C LYS A 196 0.49 49.93 23.40
N LYS A 197 -0.49 50.83 23.29
CA LYS A 197 -0.31 52.29 23.29
C LYS A 197 -0.65 52.88 24.64
#